data_AF-A0A3D3QK94-F1
#
_entry.id   AF-A0A3D3QK94-F1
#
_cell.length_a   1.000
_cell.length_b   1.000
_cell.length_c   1.000
_cell.angle_alpha   90.00
_cell.angle_beta   90.00
_cell.angle_gamma   90.00
#
_symmetry.space_group_name_H-M   'P 1'
#
loop_
_entity.id
_entity.type
_entity.pdbx_description
1 polymer ?
#
loop_
_entity_poly.entity_id
_entity_poly.type
_entity_poly.pdbx_seq_one_letter_code
_entity_poly.pdbx_strand_id
1 'polypeptide(L)'
;MSAPRYMDIATFMRLPLIADPASYDLALIGVPYDGAVTNRPGARHGPREIRSASSMMRAIHPLTRLNPYEALKVGDGGDVPFKEVYEPEVAHRDIEHFISTFSAVGTQIIAI
;
A
#
# COMPACT_ATOMS: atom_id res chain seq x y z
N MET A 1 -16.02 -10.10 -5.63
CA MET A 1 -16.64 -9.21 -4.62
C MET A 1 -17.87 -8.54 -5.24
N SER A 2 -19.06 -8.74 -4.64
CA SER A 2 -20.36 -8.29 -5.16
C SER A 2 -20.85 -6.96 -4.55
N ALA A 3 -20.12 -6.38 -3.59
CA ALA A 3 -20.56 -5.18 -2.89
C ALA A 3 -20.29 -3.90 -3.72
N PRO A 4 -21.22 -2.92 -3.70
CA PRO A 4 -21.01 -1.59 -4.25
C PRO A 4 -19.69 -0.94 -3.78
N ARG A 5 -19.17 0.01 -4.57
CA ARG A 5 -17.82 0.59 -4.36
C ARG A 5 -17.70 1.47 -3.11
N TYR A 6 -18.81 1.96 -2.58
CA TYR A 6 -18.88 2.78 -1.38
C TYR A 6 -19.07 1.97 -0.09
N MET A 7 -18.94 0.64 -0.15
CA MET A 7 -19.06 -0.27 0.99
C MET A 7 -17.71 -0.92 1.32
N ASP A 8 -17.67 -1.52 2.51
CA ASP A 8 -16.52 -2.23 3.10
C ASP A 8 -15.35 -1.33 3.52
N ILE A 9 -14.34 -1.94 4.14
CA ILE A 9 -13.12 -1.27 4.56
C ILE A 9 -12.33 -0.83 3.30
N ALA A 10 -11.88 0.43 3.28
CA ALA A 10 -11.09 0.97 2.19
C ALA A 10 -9.63 0.48 2.28
N THR A 11 -9.34 -0.63 1.61
CA THR A 11 -7.97 -1.09 1.26
C THR A 11 -7.60 -0.68 -0.16
N PHE A 12 -6.32 -0.70 -0.51
CA PHE A 12 -5.86 -0.42 -1.87
C PHE A 12 -6.54 -1.36 -2.87
N MET A 13 -7.17 -0.79 -3.89
CA MET A 13 -7.91 -1.48 -4.94
C MET A 13 -9.01 -2.42 -4.42
N ARG A 14 -9.46 -2.25 -3.16
CA ARG A 14 -10.35 -3.17 -2.44
C ARG A 14 -9.77 -4.60 -2.33
N LEU A 15 -8.45 -4.72 -2.22
CA LEU A 15 -7.76 -6.00 -2.04
C LEU A 15 -7.83 -6.48 -0.59
N PRO A 16 -7.65 -7.79 -0.34
CA PRO A 16 -7.52 -8.28 1.03
C PRO A 16 -6.33 -7.66 1.75
N LEU A 17 -6.49 -7.39 3.04
CA LEU A 17 -5.39 -7.02 3.93
C LEU A 17 -4.48 -8.25 4.13
N ILE A 18 -3.18 -8.07 3.98
CA ILE A 18 -2.18 -9.13 4.13
C ILE A 18 -2.00 -9.45 5.61
N ALA A 19 -2.27 -10.70 5.99
CA ALA A 19 -1.96 -11.24 7.32
C ALA A 19 -0.57 -11.89 7.38
N ASP A 20 -0.16 -12.52 6.28
CA ASP A 20 1.14 -13.16 6.10
C ASP A 20 1.75 -12.73 4.76
N PRO A 21 2.85 -11.95 4.75
CA PRO A 21 3.52 -11.52 3.54
C PRO A 21 3.92 -12.66 2.61
N ALA A 22 4.43 -13.78 3.14
CA ALA A 22 4.92 -14.90 2.35
C ALA A 22 3.83 -15.57 1.50
N SER A 23 2.56 -15.30 1.82
CA SER A 23 1.40 -15.78 1.09
C SER A 23 1.05 -14.94 -0.15
N TYR A 24 1.78 -13.86 -0.47
CA TYR A 24 1.48 -12.93 -1.56
C TYR A 24 2.70 -12.68 -2.45
N ASP A 25 2.44 -12.50 -3.75
CA ASP A 25 3.48 -12.16 -4.74
C ASP A 25 3.77 -10.65 -4.74
N LEU A 26 2.76 -9.82 -4.46
CA LEU A 26 2.84 -8.36 -4.50
C LEU A 26 2.04 -7.71 -3.37
N ALA A 27 2.66 -6.77 -2.66
CA ALA A 27 2.06 -5.95 -1.63
C ALA A 27 1.99 -4.48 -2.04
N LEU A 28 0.81 -3.88 -1.86
CA LEU A 28 0.62 -2.43 -1.92
C LEU A 28 0.80 -1.86 -0.51
N ILE A 29 1.81 -1.02 -0.29
CA ILE A 29 2.19 -0.53 1.03
C ILE A 29 2.09 0.99 1.08
N GLY A 30 1.43 1.54 2.10
CA GLY A 30 1.44 2.99 2.35
C GLY A 30 2.64 3.41 3.20
N VAL A 31 3.28 4.51 2.82
CA VAL A 31 4.33 5.18 3.60
C VAL A 31 3.81 6.57 3.99
N PRO A 32 3.03 6.69 5.08
CA PRO A 32 2.40 7.95 5.48
C PRO A 32 3.40 8.92 6.14
N TYR A 33 4.41 9.38 5.39
CA TYR A 33 5.48 10.24 5.87
C TYR A 33 5.73 11.44 4.96
N ASP A 34 5.91 12.61 5.57
CA ASP A 34 6.28 13.84 4.88
C ASP A 34 7.25 14.70 5.71
N GLY A 35 7.98 14.09 6.66
CA GLY A 35 8.91 14.79 7.54
C GLY A 35 10.09 15.46 6.83
N ALA A 36 10.37 15.07 5.58
CA ALA A 36 11.39 15.69 4.73
C ALA A 36 10.87 16.89 3.91
N VAL A 37 9.57 17.22 3.97
CA VAL A 37 8.99 18.31 3.17
C VAL A 37 9.32 19.67 3.79
N THR A 38 9.83 20.60 2.96
CA THR A 38 10.33 21.91 3.41
C THR A 38 9.34 23.07 3.30
N ASN A 39 8.19 22.88 2.64
CA ASN A 39 7.24 23.96 2.38
C ASN A 39 5.80 23.59 2.76
N ARG A 40 5.15 22.71 2.01
CA ARG A 40 3.72 22.38 2.18
C ARG A 40 3.54 20.91 2.60
N PRO A 41 3.41 20.63 3.90
CA PRO A 41 3.15 19.27 4.38
C PRO A 41 1.74 18.80 4.00
N GLY A 42 1.50 17.50 4.11
CA GLY A 42 0.21 16.87 3.83
C GLY A 42 0.31 15.52 3.13
N ALA A 43 1.47 15.20 2.52
CA ALA A 43 1.67 13.94 1.81
C ALA A 43 1.53 12.71 2.72
N ARG A 44 1.72 12.87 4.05
CA ARG A 44 1.43 11.81 5.04
C ARG A 44 0.00 11.29 5.00
N HIS A 45 -0.95 12.05 4.45
CA HIS A 45 -2.35 11.64 4.29
C HIS A 45 -2.62 10.92 2.96
N GLY A 46 -1.66 10.95 2.03
CA GLY A 46 -1.77 10.39 0.68
C GLY A 46 -2.21 8.94 0.63
N PRO A 47 -1.56 8.00 1.35
CA PRO A 47 -1.92 6.58 1.29
C PRO A 47 -3.40 6.32 1.62
N ARG A 48 -3.95 7.02 2.62
CA ARG A 48 -5.36 6.89 3.01
C ARG A 48 -6.31 7.35 1.91
N GLU A 49 -6.06 8.51 1.32
CA GLU A 49 -6.90 9.05 0.25
C GLU A 49 -6.78 8.23 -1.03
N ILE A 50 -5.60 7.69 -1.33
CA ILE A 50 -5.41 6.79 -2.47
C ILE A 50 -6.16 5.48 -2.26
N ARG A 51 -6.19 4.89 -1.05
CA ARG A 51 -7.06 3.74 -0.76
C ARG A 51 -8.53 4.06 -1.06
N SER A 52 -9.03 5.19 -0.55
CA SER A 52 -10.40 5.65 -0.81
C SER A 52 -10.69 5.81 -2.31
N ALA A 53 -9.84 6.53 -3.04
CA ALA A 53 -10.01 6.78 -4.47
C ALA A 53 -9.86 5.50 -5.33
N SER A 54 -9.00 4.57 -4.90
CA SER A 54 -8.75 3.32 -5.61
C SER A 54 -9.98 2.40 -5.69
N SER A 55 -10.99 2.64 -4.85
CA SER A 55 -12.29 1.96 -4.89
C SER A 55 -12.99 2.07 -6.25
N MET A 56 -12.62 3.04 -7.10
CA MET A 56 -13.16 3.24 -8.45
C MET A 56 -12.44 2.44 -9.54
N MET A 57 -11.27 1.85 -9.24
CA MET A 57 -10.50 1.07 -10.21
C MET A 57 -11.18 -0.25 -10.57
N ARG A 58 -10.95 -0.72 -11.80
CA ARG A 58 -11.43 -2.01 -12.30
C ARG A 58 -10.25 -2.96 -12.48
N ALA A 59 -10.56 -4.26 -12.55
CA ALA A 59 -9.54 -5.31 -12.62
C ALA A 59 -8.72 -5.29 -13.92
N ILE A 60 -9.40 -5.08 -15.05
CA ILE A 60 -8.79 -5.25 -16.37
C ILE A 60 -8.33 -3.90 -16.89
N HIS A 61 -7.06 -3.83 -17.29
CA HIS A 61 -6.53 -2.66 -17.97
C HIS A 61 -7.20 -2.49 -19.36
N PRO A 62 -7.74 -1.31 -19.70
CA PRO A 62 -8.61 -1.14 -20.87
C PRO A 62 -7.90 -1.33 -22.22
N LEU A 63 -6.60 -1.03 -22.30
CA LEU A 63 -5.81 -1.16 -23.53
C LEU A 63 -5.17 -2.55 -23.67
N THR A 64 -4.26 -2.91 -22.76
CA THR A 64 -3.52 -4.17 -22.78
C THR A 64 -4.37 -5.40 -22.48
N ARG A 65 -5.59 -5.22 -21.94
CA ARG A 65 -6.50 -6.30 -21.51
C ARG A 65 -5.95 -7.21 -20.43
N LEU A 66 -4.86 -6.82 -19.78
CA LEU A 66 -4.26 -7.56 -18.68
C LEU A 66 -5.09 -7.40 -17.40
N ASN A 67 -5.30 -8.50 -16.71
CA ASN A 67 -5.79 -8.54 -15.34
C ASN A 67 -4.63 -8.94 -14.41
N PRO A 68 -4.03 -8.02 -13.65
CA PRO A 68 -2.87 -8.34 -12.80
C PRO A 68 -3.23 -9.37 -11.72
N TYR A 69 -4.49 -9.43 -11.31
CA TYR A 69 -4.97 -10.32 -10.25
C TYR A 69 -5.17 -11.77 -10.69
N GLU A 70 -5.08 -12.06 -12.00
CA GLU A 70 -5.01 -13.43 -12.52
C GLU A 70 -3.57 -13.96 -12.56
N ALA A 71 -2.59 -13.07 -12.65
CA ALA A 71 -1.17 -13.42 -12.76
C ALA A 71 -0.44 -13.41 -11.41
N LEU A 72 -0.87 -12.55 -10.48
CA LEU A 72 -0.21 -12.33 -9.20
C LEU A 72 -1.25 -12.31 -8.08
N LYS A 73 -0.88 -12.90 -6.94
CA LYS A 73 -1.61 -12.73 -5.68
C LYS A 73 -1.21 -11.40 -5.04
N VAL A 74 -2.07 -10.40 -5.22
CA VAL A 74 -1.86 -9.03 -4.75
C VAL A 74 -2.68 -8.74 -3.48
N GLY A 75 -2.08 -8.03 -2.52
CA GLY A 75 -2.76 -7.63 -1.27
C GLY A 75 -2.37 -6.23 -0.81
N ASP A 76 -3.15 -5.68 0.12
CA ASP A 76 -2.80 -4.46 0.85
C ASP A 76 -1.92 -4.82 2.05
N GLY A 77 -0.68 -4.34 2.05
CA GLY A 77 0.29 -4.57 3.11
C GLY A 77 0.11 -3.67 4.32
N GLY A 78 -0.87 -2.77 4.30
CA GLY A 78 -1.06 -1.77 5.35
C GLY A 78 -0.07 -0.61 5.21
N ASP A 79 0.25 0.01 6.34
CA ASP A 79 1.10 1.21 6.40
C ASP A 79 2.37 0.94 7.22
N VAL A 80 3.45 1.64 6.88
CA VAL A 80 4.66 1.66 7.71
C VAL A 80 4.32 2.20 9.10
N PRO A 81 4.61 1.46 10.18
CA PRO A 81 4.43 1.94 11.55
C PRO A 81 5.61 2.82 11.95
N PHE A 82 5.36 4.11 12.20
CA PHE A 82 6.37 5.05 12.69
C PHE A 82 6.37 5.12 14.22
N LYS A 83 7.54 4.92 14.84
CA LYS A 83 7.72 5.01 16.30
C LYS A 83 7.95 6.46 16.73
N GLU A 84 8.88 7.14 16.08
CA GLU A 84 9.29 8.52 16.36
C GLU A 84 9.25 9.34 15.07
N VAL A 85 8.04 9.71 14.63
CA VAL A 85 7.78 10.32 13.31
C VAL A 85 8.48 11.66 13.07
N TYR A 86 8.96 12.33 14.12
CA TYR A 86 9.66 13.61 14.02
C TYR A 86 11.19 13.47 13.97
N GLU A 87 11.72 12.27 14.19
CA GLU A 87 13.15 11.95 14.08
C GLU A 87 13.40 11.29 12.71
N PRO A 88 13.91 12.02 11.70
CA PRO A 88 13.97 11.51 10.33
C PRO A 88 14.75 10.21 10.18
N GLU A 89 15.85 10.07 10.91
CA GLU A 89 16.67 8.87 10.91
C GLU A 89 15.94 7.66 11.49
N VAL A 90 15.07 7.86 12.49
CA VAL A 90 14.23 6.79 13.03
C VAL A 90 13.15 6.42 12.01
N ALA A 91 12.49 7.42 11.42
CA ALA A 91 11.47 7.19 10.40
C ALA A 91 12.02 6.42 9.19
N HIS A 92 13.21 6.75 8.72
CA HIS A 92 13.86 6.02 7.63
C HIS A 92 14.16 4.56 8.00
N ARG A 93 14.61 4.30 9.24
CA ARG A 93 14.81 2.92 9.73
C ARG A 93 13.51 2.14 9.85
N ASP A 94 12.43 2.78 10.30
CA ASP A 94 11.11 2.15 10.39
C ASP A 94 10.60 1.76 8.99
N ILE A 95 10.79 2.62 7.98
CA ILE A 95 10.47 2.32 6.57
C ILE A 95 11.30 1.13 6.08
N GLU A 96 12.62 1.18 6.24
CA GLU A 96 13.51 0.10 5.79
C GLU A 96 13.14 -1.23 6.44
N HIS A 97 12.93 -1.22 7.76
CA HIS A 97 12.56 -2.41 8.51
C HIS A 97 11.24 -3.00 8.01
N PHE A 98 10.20 -2.18 7.88
CA PHE A 98 8.89 -2.66 7.43
C PHE A 98 8.92 -3.20 6.00
N ILE A 99 9.60 -2.51 5.08
CA ILE A 99 9.76 -2.97 3.69
C ILE A 99 10.53 -4.29 3.64
N SER A 100 11.54 -4.46 4.50
CA SER A 100 12.33 -5.69 4.57
C SER A 100 11.52 -6.92 4.96
N THR A 101 10.43 -6.77 5.75
CA THR A 101 9.61 -7.94 6.14
C THR A 101 8.88 -8.57 4.95
N PHE A 102 8.60 -7.79 3.91
CA PHE A 102 7.98 -8.27 2.67
C PHE A 102 9.03 -8.77 1.68
N SER A 103 10.09 -7.99 1.45
CA SER A 103 11.11 -8.37 0.47
C SER A 103 11.93 -9.59 0.89
N ALA A 104 12.16 -9.80 2.20
CA ALA A 104 12.87 -10.96 2.72
C ALA A 104 12.17 -12.30 2.44
N VAL A 105 10.84 -12.28 2.25
CA VAL A 105 10.05 -13.47 1.90
C VAL A 105 9.71 -13.55 0.42
N GLY A 106 10.30 -12.68 -0.41
CA GLY A 106 10.13 -12.66 -1.86
C GLY A 106 8.90 -11.91 -2.36
N THR A 107 8.11 -11.28 -1.48
CA THR A 107 6.96 -10.45 -1.88
C THR A 107 7.45 -9.14 -2.48
N GLN A 108 7.04 -8.86 -3.72
CA GLN A 108 7.33 -7.60 -4.38
C GLN A 108 6.49 -6.47 -3.77
N ILE A 109 6.94 -5.23 -3.93
CA ILE A 109 6.33 -4.08 -3.24
C ILE A 109 6.07 -2.97 -4.24
N ILE A 110 4.87 -2.39 -4.16
CA ILE A 110 4.56 -1.06 -4.70
C ILE A 110 4.21 -0.19 -3.50
N ALA A 111 5.04 0.84 -3.27
CA ALA A 111 4.84 1.78 -2.19
C ALA A 111 4.07 3.02 -2.66
N ILE A 112 3.24 3.56 -1.77
CA ILE A 112 2.44 4.78 -1.94
C ILE A 112 2.89 5.81 -0.91
#